data_AF-A0A3A8QVK4-F1
#
_entry.id   AF-A0A3A8QVK4-F1
#
_cell.length_a   1.000
_cell.length_b   1.000
_cell.length_c   1.000
_cell.angle_alpha   90.00
_cell.angle_beta   90.00
_cell.angle_gamma   90.00
#
_symmetry.space_group_name_H-M   'P 1'
#
loop_
_entity.id
_entity.type
_entity.pdbx_description
1 polymer ?
#
loop_
_entity_poly.entity_id
_entity_poly.type
_entity_poly.pdbx_seq_one_letter_code
_entity_poly.pdbx_strand_id
1 'polypeptide(L)'
;MTSGRFAPIAAAATAVVSGAFLMLGPAGCDEGAPVDCGDTCPPVEGTYPLAFPGDAGLPSECVNLNVVAPANGDPLVIQHTDGGIITGTLTGVALTGQLYASGALILSGSPIPSSDGGVSSFLSLTATFAGGPADGGGVGSLSGTFTGNYSRIQGTSALRCNVARPFTATRQ
;
A
#
# COMPACT_ATOMS: atom_id res chain seq x y z
N MET A 1 -35.50 -81.91 -6.33
CA MET A 1 -36.67 -81.00 -6.32
C MET A 1 -36.52 -80.07 -5.12
N THR A 2 -36.61 -78.75 -5.36
CA THR A 2 -37.00 -77.67 -4.43
C THR A 2 -36.09 -77.41 -3.21
N SER A 3 -35.22 -76.39 -3.25
CA SER A 3 -35.44 -74.96 -2.84
C SER A 3 -34.90 -74.73 -1.43
N GLY A 4 -34.15 -73.70 -1.06
CA GLY A 4 -33.82 -72.44 -1.73
C GLY A 4 -33.96 -71.28 -0.72
N ARG A 5 -32.81 -70.78 -0.25
CA ARG A 5 -32.47 -69.42 0.29
C ARG A 5 -33.30 -68.85 1.46
N PHE A 6 -32.61 -68.22 2.42
CA PHE A 6 -32.68 -66.78 2.79
C PHE A 6 -31.75 -66.56 4.01
N ALA A 7 -30.79 -65.64 3.90
CA ALA A 7 -29.87 -65.24 4.97
C ALA A 7 -30.34 -63.92 5.60
N PRO A 8 -30.32 -63.75 6.93
CA PRO A 8 -30.73 -62.53 7.59
C PRO A 8 -29.59 -61.50 7.71
N ILE A 9 -29.91 -60.25 7.39
CA ILE A 9 -29.16 -59.03 7.73
C ILE A 9 -29.92 -58.38 8.89
N ALA A 10 -29.28 -58.19 10.06
CA ALA A 10 -29.55 -57.10 11.00
C ALA A 10 -28.77 -57.27 12.32
N ALA A 11 -27.85 -56.34 12.59
CA ALA A 11 -27.32 -55.93 13.91
C ALA A 11 -26.11 -55.01 13.62
N ALA A 12 -25.81 -53.92 14.31
CA ALA A 12 -26.38 -53.27 15.49
C ALA A 12 -25.78 -51.84 15.59
N ALA A 13 -26.50 -50.98 16.31
CA ALA A 13 -26.03 -49.97 17.24
C ALA A 13 -24.84 -49.06 16.86
N THR A 14 -25.12 -47.76 16.75
CA THR A 14 -24.20 -46.72 17.22
C THR A 14 -25.00 -45.62 17.93
N ALA A 15 -24.98 -45.64 19.26
CA ALA A 15 -25.23 -44.48 20.09
C ALA A 15 -23.91 -43.76 20.29
N VAL A 16 -23.81 -42.47 19.94
CA VAL A 16 -22.73 -41.60 20.44
C VAL A 16 -23.27 -40.19 20.70
N VAL A 17 -23.57 -39.96 21.98
CA VAL A 17 -23.37 -38.74 22.78
C VAL A 17 -23.17 -37.43 22.01
N SER A 18 -24.19 -36.58 22.03
CA SER A 18 -24.12 -35.16 21.71
C SER A 18 -23.28 -34.43 22.76
N GLY A 19 -21.97 -34.36 22.53
CA GLY A 19 -21.05 -33.54 23.31
C GLY A 19 -21.16 -32.07 22.90
N ALA A 20 -21.62 -31.23 23.82
CA ALA A 20 -21.51 -29.78 23.71
C ALA A 20 -20.02 -29.39 23.77
N PHE A 21 -19.45 -29.02 22.62
CA PHE A 21 -18.20 -28.28 22.55
C PHE A 21 -18.49 -26.84 22.10
N LEU A 22 -18.54 -25.96 23.10
CA LEU A 22 -18.27 -24.54 22.96
C LEU A 22 -16.81 -24.37 22.48
N MET A 23 -16.61 -23.96 21.24
CA MET A 23 -15.39 -23.30 20.77
C MET A 23 -15.85 -21.98 20.16
N LEU A 24 -15.91 -20.91 20.97
CA LEU A 24 -14.94 -19.81 20.92
C LEU A 24 -14.71 -19.26 19.50
N GLY A 25 -15.30 -18.10 19.19
CA GLY A 25 -14.87 -17.25 18.06
C GLY A 25 -13.55 -16.52 18.37
N PRO A 26 -13.24 -15.39 17.70
CA PRO A 26 -13.46 -15.01 16.31
C PRO A 26 -12.27 -15.46 15.43
N ALA A 27 -12.47 -15.67 14.12
CA ALA A 27 -11.32 -15.69 13.22
C ALA A 27 -10.67 -14.30 13.30
N GLY A 28 -9.44 -14.27 13.81
CA GLY A 28 -8.70 -13.06 14.10
C GLY A 28 -8.67 -12.15 12.88
N CYS A 29 -9.12 -10.92 13.07
CA CYS A 29 -8.58 -9.80 12.33
C CYS A 29 -7.08 -9.79 12.61
N ASP A 30 -6.30 -10.39 11.73
CA ASP A 30 -4.87 -10.18 11.69
C ASP A 30 -4.67 -8.73 11.20
N GLU A 31 -4.70 -7.78 12.13
CA GLU A 31 -4.52 -6.34 11.88
C GLU A 31 -3.05 -5.97 11.57
N GLY A 32 -2.23 -6.96 11.16
CA GLY A 32 -0.78 -6.79 10.98
C GLY A 32 -0.19 -7.48 9.75
N ALA A 33 -0.89 -8.42 9.11
CA ALA A 33 -0.41 -9.03 7.89
C ALA A 33 -0.45 -8.01 6.73
N PRO A 34 0.64 -7.85 5.97
CA PRO A 34 0.55 -7.16 4.69
C PRO A 34 -0.55 -7.84 3.88
N VAL A 35 -1.51 -7.07 3.39
CA VAL A 35 -2.57 -7.59 2.53
C VAL A 35 -1.91 -8.08 1.26
N ASP A 36 -1.65 -9.37 1.19
CA ASP A 36 -1.11 -10.00 -0.01
C ASP A 36 -2.23 -10.08 -1.05
N CYS A 37 -2.10 -9.31 -2.12
CA CYS A 37 -3.01 -9.40 -3.25
C CYS A 37 -2.65 -10.56 -4.20
N GLY A 38 -1.55 -11.30 -3.98
CA GLY A 38 -1.14 -12.45 -4.79
C GLY A 38 -1.16 -12.15 -6.30
N ASP A 39 -1.64 -13.10 -7.10
CA ASP A 39 -1.80 -12.92 -8.55
C ASP A 39 -2.92 -11.92 -8.95
N THR A 40 -3.64 -11.36 -7.97
CA THR A 40 -4.74 -10.40 -8.20
C THR A 40 -4.32 -8.95 -8.04
N CYS A 41 -3.05 -8.69 -7.74
CA CYS A 41 -2.52 -7.34 -7.67
C CYS A 41 -2.64 -6.63 -9.02
N PRO A 42 -3.15 -5.39 -9.06
CA PRO A 42 -3.10 -4.57 -10.27
C PRO A 42 -1.64 -4.38 -10.72
N PRO A 43 -1.35 -4.40 -12.03
CA PRO A 43 0.01 -4.27 -12.53
C PRO A 43 0.41 -2.79 -12.45
N VAL A 44 0.85 -2.31 -11.28
CA VAL A 44 1.13 -0.88 -10.97
C VAL A 44 2.56 -0.42 -11.29
N GLU A 45 3.41 -1.31 -11.76
CA GLU A 45 4.83 -1.06 -12.03
C GLU A 45 5.04 -0.11 -13.21
N GLY A 46 5.99 0.82 -13.06
CA GLY A 46 6.31 1.76 -14.13
C GLY A 46 6.81 3.10 -13.62
N THR A 47 6.99 4.03 -14.55
CA THR A 47 7.42 5.40 -14.26
C THR A 47 6.24 6.34 -14.40
N TYR A 48 6.01 7.16 -13.37
CA TYR A 48 4.88 8.05 -13.24
C TYR A 48 5.38 9.49 -12.99
N PRO A 49 5.46 10.35 -14.03
CA PRO A 49 5.70 11.77 -13.84
C PRO A 49 4.54 12.38 -13.02
N LEU A 50 4.85 12.95 -11.86
CA LEU A 50 3.85 13.56 -10.99
C LEU A 50 3.33 14.87 -11.58
N ALA A 51 2.01 15.09 -11.50
CA ALA A 51 1.36 16.36 -11.77
C ALA A 51 0.57 16.78 -10.53
N PHE A 52 0.73 18.03 -10.11
CA PHE A 52 0.07 18.61 -8.93
C PHE A 52 -0.94 19.67 -9.40
N PRO A 53 -2.17 19.27 -9.76
CA PRO A 53 -3.18 20.21 -10.24
C PRO A 53 -3.57 21.20 -9.14
N GLY A 54 -3.60 22.49 -9.48
CA GLY A 54 -3.97 23.53 -8.52
C GLY A 54 -2.93 23.78 -7.43
N ASP A 55 -1.67 23.41 -7.67
CA ASP A 55 -0.59 23.70 -6.72
C ASP A 55 -0.42 25.21 -6.50
N ALA A 56 -0.69 25.65 -5.28
CA ALA A 56 -0.49 27.04 -4.84
C ALA A 56 0.95 27.32 -4.41
N GLY A 57 1.85 26.33 -4.51
CA GLY A 57 3.20 26.37 -3.98
C GLY A 57 3.26 25.94 -2.52
N LEU A 58 4.45 26.07 -1.94
CA LEU A 58 4.69 25.65 -0.56
C LEU A 58 4.19 26.68 0.45
N PRO A 59 3.64 26.24 1.60
CA PRO A 59 3.38 27.12 2.73
C PRO A 59 4.63 27.88 3.15
N SER A 60 4.47 29.10 3.69
CA SER A 60 5.60 29.95 4.06
C SER A 60 6.49 29.31 5.14
N GLU A 61 5.93 28.51 6.04
CA GLU A 61 6.70 27.71 7.00
C GLU A 61 7.67 26.71 6.33
N CYS A 62 7.29 26.14 5.18
CA CYS A 62 8.14 25.22 4.41
C CYS A 62 9.22 25.98 3.65
N VAL A 63 8.89 27.14 3.10
CA VAL A 63 9.85 28.02 2.41
C VAL A 63 10.94 28.48 3.39
N ASN A 64 10.57 28.87 4.62
CA ASN A 64 11.51 29.26 5.67
C ASN A 64 12.42 28.12 6.12
N LEU A 65 11.96 26.87 5.99
CA LEU A 65 12.76 25.67 6.25
C LEU A 65 13.65 25.26 5.06
N ASN A 66 13.60 25.99 3.94
CA ASN A 66 14.29 25.65 2.70
C ASN A 66 13.94 24.24 2.20
N VAL A 67 12.67 23.86 2.35
CA VAL A 67 12.14 22.57 1.89
C VAL A 67 12.06 22.56 0.37
N VAL A 68 12.61 21.50 -0.24
CA VAL A 68 12.42 21.19 -1.66
C VAL A 68 11.35 20.10 -1.74
N ALA A 69 10.15 20.47 -2.17
CA ALA A 69 9.08 19.51 -2.41
C ALA A 69 9.12 19.00 -3.87
N PRO A 70 8.53 17.82 -4.16
CA PRO A 70 8.44 17.32 -5.52
C PRO A 70 7.72 18.30 -6.46
N ALA A 71 8.31 18.53 -7.63
CA ALA A 71 7.81 19.39 -8.68
C ALA A 71 6.97 18.64 -9.70
N ASN A 72 6.27 19.39 -10.56
CA ASN A 72 5.60 18.82 -11.72
C ASN A 72 6.62 18.17 -12.67
N GLY A 73 6.35 16.94 -13.07
CA GLY A 73 7.22 16.13 -13.94
C GLY A 73 8.21 15.25 -13.19
N ASP A 74 8.32 15.37 -11.86
CA ASP A 74 9.23 14.51 -11.10
C ASP A 74 8.81 13.03 -11.22
N PRO A 75 9.75 12.12 -11.55
CA PRO A 75 9.41 10.73 -11.78
C PRO A 75 9.22 10.00 -10.45
N LEU A 76 8.03 9.42 -10.27
CA LEU A 76 7.79 8.35 -9.31
C LEU A 76 7.96 7.02 -10.04
N VAL A 77 9.06 6.31 -9.75
CA VAL A 77 9.26 4.95 -10.27
C VAL A 77 8.67 3.98 -9.24
N ILE A 78 7.78 3.08 -9.65
CA ILE A 78 7.20 2.04 -8.80
C ILE A 78 7.64 0.68 -9.30
N GLN A 79 8.06 -0.17 -8.37
CA GLN A 79 8.46 -1.55 -8.61
C GLN A 79 7.70 -2.47 -7.66
N HIS A 80 7.29 -3.60 -8.18
CA HIS A 80 6.72 -4.68 -7.39
C HIS A 80 7.84 -5.54 -6.84
N THR A 81 7.80 -5.80 -5.53
CA THR A 81 8.79 -6.66 -4.89
C THR A 81 8.26 -8.08 -4.76
N ASP A 82 7.22 -8.26 -3.96
CA ASP A 82 6.58 -9.56 -3.72
C ASP A 82 5.23 -9.35 -3.01
N GLY A 83 4.24 -10.17 -3.34
CA GLY A 83 2.89 -10.10 -2.78
C GLY A 83 2.26 -8.71 -2.85
N GLY A 84 1.71 -8.18 -1.76
CA GLY A 84 1.20 -6.81 -1.70
C GLY A 84 2.25 -5.71 -1.51
N ILE A 85 3.56 -6.03 -1.52
CA ILE A 85 4.63 -5.07 -1.18
C ILE A 85 5.18 -4.41 -2.45
N ILE A 86 5.21 -3.08 -2.43
CA ILE A 86 5.76 -2.26 -3.50
C ILE A 86 6.86 -1.35 -2.96
N THR A 87 7.83 -1.07 -3.82
CA THR A 87 8.84 -0.04 -3.60
C THR A 87 8.67 1.06 -4.62
N GLY A 88 9.13 2.25 -4.26
CA GLY A 88 9.14 3.38 -5.18
C GLY A 88 10.35 4.26 -4.97
N THR A 89 10.64 5.09 -5.96
CA THR A 89 11.65 6.14 -5.83
C THR A 89 11.05 7.44 -6.33
N LEU A 90 11.08 8.46 -5.48
CA LEU A 90 10.64 9.82 -5.82
C LEU A 90 11.79 10.79 -5.54
N THR A 91 12.27 11.49 -6.56
CA THR A 91 13.37 12.48 -6.43
C THR A 91 14.60 11.94 -5.68
N GLY A 92 14.93 10.66 -5.87
CA GLY A 92 16.04 9.98 -5.18
C GLY A 92 15.73 9.50 -3.75
N VAL A 93 14.52 9.71 -3.25
CA VAL A 93 14.04 9.15 -1.98
C VAL A 93 13.44 7.79 -2.22
N ALA A 94 14.01 6.77 -1.59
CA ALA A 94 13.42 5.43 -1.58
C ALA A 94 12.16 5.42 -0.71
N LEU A 95 11.08 4.92 -1.29
CA LEU A 95 9.77 4.75 -0.67
C LEU A 95 9.44 3.26 -0.64
N THR A 96 8.76 2.82 0.41
CA THR A 96 8.26 1.46 0.54
C THR A 96 6.82 1.50 1.03
N GLY A 97 6.02 0.55 0.59
CA GLY A 97 4.69 0.37 1.17
C GLY A 97 3.92 -0.77 0.52
N GLN A 98 2.63 -0.57 0.37
CA GLN A 98 1.67 -1.64 0.10
C GLN A 98 0.73 -1.27 -1.04
N LEU A 99 0.38 -2.28 -1.83
CA LEU A 99 -0.63 -2.29 -2.86
C LEU A 99 -1.76 -3.22 -2.42
N TYR A 100 -2.98 -2.74 -2.51
CA TYR A 100 -4.18 -3.51 -2.20
C TYR A 100 -4.83 -4.03 -3.49
N ALA A 101 -5.58 -5.13 -3.39
CA ALA A 101 -6.34 -5.69 -4.52
C ALA A 101 -7.36 -4.71 -5.12
N SER A 102 -7.78 -3.70 -4.35
CA SER A 102 -8.65 -2.61 -4.82
C SER A 102 -7.95 -1.61 -5.76
N GLY A 103 -6.63 -1.70 -5.92
CA GLY A 103 -5.81 -0.69 -6.60
C GLY A 103 -5.41 0.49 -5.72
N ALA A 104 -5.84 0.54 -4.47
CA ALA A 104 -5.29 1.49 -3.51
C ALA A 104 -3.81 1.15 -3.23
N LEU A 105 -2.99 2.16 -3.06
CA LEU A 105 -1.59 2.01 -2.69
C LEU A 105 -1.14 3.08 -1.71
N ILE A 106 -0.18 2.72 -0.87
CA ILE A 106 0.48 3.62 0.08
C ILE A 106 1.98 3.40 -0.06
N LEU A 107 2.74 4.49 -0.21
CA LEU A 107 4.20 4.49 -0.27
C LEU A 107 4.70 5.51 0.73
N SER A 108 5.69 5.16 1.54
CA SER A 108 6.29 6.10 2.48
C SER A 108 7.79 5.90 2.62
N GLY A 109 8.50 6.96 2.98
CA GLY A 109 9.94 6.90 3.16
C GLY A 109 10.52 8.22 3.62
N SER A 110 11.76 8.15 4.08
CA SER A 110 12.54 9.31 4.48
C SER A 110 13.85 9.32 3.69
N PRO A 111 14.30 10.47 3.18
CA PRO A 111 15.63 10.57 2.61
C PRO A 111 16.67 10.25 3.68
N ILE A 112 17.82 9.77 3.23
CA ILE A 112 18.96 9.51 4.11
C ILE A 112 19.32 10.83 4.80
N PRO A 113 19.42 10.84 6.15
CA PRO A 113 19.73 12.07 6.88
C PRO A 113 21.09 12.59 6.45
N SER A 114 21.13 13.87 6.07
CA SER A 114 22.38 14.55 5.76
C SER A 114 23.19 14.78 7.04
N SER A 115 24.50 14.60 6.96
CA SER A 115 25.42 14.70 8.10
C SER A 115 25.56 16.12 8.67
N ASP A 116 24.97 17.12 8.02
CA ASP A 116 24.97 18.53 8.40
C ASP A 116 23.84 18.92 9.36
N GLY A 117 23.04 17.95 9.83
CA GLY A 117 21.89 18.23 10.70
C GLY A 117 20.77 18.98 9.97
N GLY A 118 20.61 18.67 8.68
CA GLY A 118 19.61 19.26 7.79
C GLY A 118 18.15 19.00 8.19
N VAL A 119 17.24 19.32 7.28
CA VAL A 119 15.80 19.12 7.50
C VAL A 119 15.49 17.62 7.50
N SER A 120 15.02 17.12 8.63
CA SER A 120 14.43 15.78 8.70
C SER A 120 13.11 15.79 7.94
N SER A 121 12.92 14.83 7.05
CA SER A 121 11.72 14.72 6.24
C SER A 121 11.15 13.32 6.21
N PHE A 122 9.83 13.25 6.12
CA PHE A 122 9.07 12.02 5.95
C PHE A 122 8.04 12.24 4.87
N LEU A 123 8.14 11.46 3.80
CA LEU A 123 7.30 11.51 2.63
C LEU A 123 6.30 10.35 2.69
N SER A 124 5.07 10.63 2.31
CA SER A 124 4.01 9.63 2.15
C SER A 124 3.18 9.95 0.92
N LEU A 125 2.86 8.95 0.13
CA LEU A 125 1.92 9.02 -0.99
C LEU A 125 0.84 7.99 -0.75
N THR A 126 -0.42 8.43 -0.79
CA THR A 126 -1.58 7.55 -0.87
C THR A 126 -2.24 7.78 -2.21
N ALA A 127 -2.48 6.73 -2.98
CA ALA A 127 -3.10 6.85 -4.29
C ALA A 127 -3.98 5.65 -4.62
N THR A 128 -4.80 5.81 -5.65
CA THR A 128 -5.53 4.73 -6.30
C THR A 128 -5.04 4.59 -7.73
N PHE A 129 -4.74 3.37 -8.12
CA PHE A 129 -4.41 2.99 -9.48
C PHE A 129 -5.68 2.74 -10.31
N ALA A 130 -5.72 3.33 -11.49
CA ALA A 130 -6.72 3.07 -12.51
C ALA A 130 -5.99 2.75 -13.82
N GLY A 131 -6.12 1.52 -14.32
CA GLY A 131 -5.43 1.08 -15.53
C GLY A 131 -5.89 -0.30 -16.02
N GLY A 132 -5.68 -0.55 -17.32
CA GLY A 132 -5.84 -1.87 -17.93
C GLY A 132 -4.55 -2.71 -17.84
N PRO A 133 -4.56 -3.97 -18.33
CA PRO A 133 -3.39 -4.85 -18.27
C PRO A 133 -2.15 -4.21 -18.90
N ALA A 134 -0.98 -4.50 -18.34
CA ALA A 134 0.31 -3.92 -18.75
C ALA A 134 0.61 -4.12 -20.26
N ASP A 135 0.09 -5.20 -20.86
CA ASP A 135 0.37 -5.59 -22.24
C ASP A 135 -0.65 -5.06 -23.29
N GLY A 136 -1.66 -4.28 -22.87
CA GLY A 136 -2.87 -4.04 -23.68
C GLY A 136 -3.14 -2.60 -24.12
N GLY A 137 -2.20 -1.66 -23.96
CA GLY A 137 -2.37 -0.26 -24.39
C GLY A 137 -3.25 0.61 -23.48
N GLY A 138 -3.60 0.12 -22.29
CA GLY A 138 -4.24 0.94 -21.25
C GLY A 138 -3.20 1.76 -20.51
N VAL A 139 -3.34 3.10 -20.53
CA VAL A 139 -2.43 3.99 -19.79
C VAL A 139 -2.78 3.90 -18.30
N GLY A 140 -1.95 3.19 -17.52
CA GLY A 140 -2.09 3.14 -16.08
C GLY A 140 -1.97 4.54 -15.49
N SER A 141 -2.84 4.89 -14.56
CA SER A 141 -2.86 6.22 -13.93
C SER A 141 -2.97 6.11 -12.42
N LEU A 142 -2.38 7.06 -11.73
CA LEU A 142 -2.44 7.24 -10.29
C LEU A 142 -3.14 8.56 -9.99
N SER A 143 -4.05 8.52 -9.03
CA SER A 143 -4.64 9.73 -8.44
C SER A 143 -4.62 9.61 -6.93
N GLY A 144 -4.14 10.65 -6.25
CA GLY A 144 -3.92 10.56 -4.82
C GLY A 144 -3.46 11.85 -4.16
N THR A 145 -2.88 11.71 -2.98
CA THR A 145 -2.33 12.80 -2.18
C THR A 145 -0.89 12.49 -1.80
N PHE A 146 -0.01 13.44 -2.08
CA PHE A 146 1.35 13.48 -1.56
C PHE A 146 1.34 14.26 -0.24
N THR A 147 1.96 13.70 0.78
CA THR A 147 2.19 14.35 2.08
C THR A 147 3.68 14.38 2.39
N GLY A 148 4.21 15.55 2.70
CA GLY A 148 5.57 15.74 3.18
C GLY A 148 5.57 16.37 4.57
N ASN A 149 6.20 15.72 5.54
CA ASN A 149 6.42 16.26 6.88
C ASN A 149 7.88 16.64 7.00
N TYR A 150 8.14 17.89 7.37
CA TYR A 150 9.48 18.46 7.45
C TYR A 150 9.71 19.03 8.84
N SER A 151 10.90 18.79 9.40
CA SER A 151 11.27 19.36 10.68
C SER A 151 12.76 19.66 10.76
N ARG A 152 13.11 20.70 11.50
CA ARG A 152 14.50 21.07 11.77
C ARG A 152 14.63 21.52 13.21
N ILE A 153 15.69 21.05 13.88
CA ILE A 153 16.05 21.55 15.19
C ILE A 153 16.95 22.78 15.01
N GLN A 154 16.58 23.89 15.65
CA GLN A 154 17.35 25.13 15.64
C GLN A 154 17.51 25.60 17.09
N GLY A 155 18.69 25.34 17.67
CA GLY A 155 18.94 25.60 19.09
C GLY A 155 18.03 24.74 19.98
N THR A 156 17.20 25.39 20.81
CA THR A 156 16.22 24.73 21.68
C THR A 156 14.83 24.61 21.06
N SER A 157 14.62 25.13 19.84
CA SER A 157 13.32 25.16 19.16
C SER A 157 13.26 24.15 18.02
N ALA A 158 12.07 23.58 17.79
CA ALA A 158 11.79 22.70 16.65
C ALA A 158 10.89 23.44 15.66
N LEU A 159 11.40 23.69 14.46
CA LEU A 159 10.62 24.21 13.34
C LEU A 159 10.00 23.02 12.60
N ARG A 160 8.73 23.14 12.21
CA ARG A 160 8.00 22.08 11.50
C ARG A 160 7.16 22.68 10.37
N CYS A 161 7.03 21.92 9.30
CA CYS A 161 6.09 22.20 8.22
C CYS A 161 5.47 20.90 7.72
N ASN A 162 4.21 20.96 7.31
CA ASN A 162 3.53 19.89 6.60
C ASN A 162 3.05 20.40 5.23
N VAL A 163 3.20 19.55 4.21
CA VAL A 163 2.69 19.78 2.86
C VAL A 163 1.75 18.64 2.54
N ALA A 164 0.55 18.96 2.07
CA ALA A 164 -0.37 18.00 1.50
C ALA A 164 -0.82 18.52 0.14
N ARG A 165 -0.52 17.77 -0.93
CA ARG A 165 -0.81 18.17 -2.31
C ARG A 165 -1.49 17.03 -3.05
N PRO A 166 -2.69 17.26 -3.63
CA PRO A 166 -3.28 16.28 -4.53
C PRO A 166 -2.39 16.13 -5.76
N PHE A 167 -2.25 14.90 -6.24
CA PHE A 167 -1.49 14.63 -7.45
C PHE A 167 -2.23 13.67 -8.37
N THR A 168 -1.91 13.77 -9.65
CA THR A 168 -2.20 12.77 -10.66
C THR A 168 -0.89 12.36 -11.34
N ALA A 169 -0.83 11.14 -11.85
CA ALA A 169 0.31 10.70 -12.63
C ALA A 169 -0.13 9.66 -13.65
N THR A 170 0.42 9.72 -14.85
CA THR A 170 0.12 8.76 -15.93
C THR A 170 1.38 7.99 -16.25
N ARG A 171 1.28 6.67 -16.34
CA ARG A 171 2.39 5.76 -16.64
C ARG A 171 3.00 6.12 -18.00
N GLN A 172 4.33 6.17 -18.05
CA GLN A 172 5.14 6.26 -19.28
C GLN A 172 5.44 4.89 -19.88
#